data_AF-R4YRM7-F1
#
_entry.id   AF-R4YRM7-F1
#
_cell.length_a   1.000
_cell.length_b   1.000
_cell.length_c   1.000
_cell.angle_alpha   90.00
_cell.angle_beta   90.00
_cell.angle_gamma   90.00
#
_symmetry.space_group_name_H-M   'P 1'
#
loop_
_entity.id
_entity.type
_entity.pdbx_description
1 polymer ?
#
loop_
_entity_poly.entity_id
_entity_poly.type
_entity_poly.pdbx_seq_one_letter_code
_entity_poly.pdbx_strand_id
1 'polypeptide(L)'
;MISKKNSLRSPFPFIRGYAASVRMACCYFPRKVMGKLFSIIFLAALSVSALGKEYKCGDATFYIETVGEYESSRLHIKAKSNERETSLWKHSIDYTNFLCVKNKRNQFKALINARCGGTGCSESSYTIIDPRTLMVELVPFLRRDNLKLTEEILGVEVPKIK
;
A
#
# COMPACT_ATOMS: atom_id res chain seq x y z
N MET A 1 44.96 23.30 33.93
CA MET A 1 45.28 21.97 33.37
C MET A 1 44.21 21.59 32.34
N ILE A 2 44.58 21.69 31.06
CA ILE A 2 44.28 20.82 29.89
C ILE A 2 42.99 19.96 30.03
N SER A 3 41.87 20.31 29.38
CA SER A 3 41.52 20.06 27.96
C SER A 3 41.30 18.58 27.61
N LYS A 4 40.04 18.22 27.25
CA LYS A 4 39.75 17.75 25.89
C LYS A 4 38.25 17.84 25.58
N LYS A 5 38.00 18.52 24.46
CA LYS A 5 36.75 18.69 23.71
C LYS A 5 36.36 17.37 23.00
N ASN A 6 35.08 17.25 22.62
CA ASN A 6 34.61 17.04 21.22
C ASN A 6 33.07 16.90 21.27
N SER A 7 32.26 17.87 20.85
CA SER A 7 32.03 18.43 19.49
C SER A 7 31.19 17.53 18.57
N LEU A 8 29.88 17.82 18.55
CA LEU A 8 29.02 18.10 17.39
C LEU A 8 29.20 17.28 16.09
N ARG A 9 28.12 16.64 15.61
CA ARG A 9 27.42 16.89 14.32
C ARG A 9 26.56 15.69 13.87
N SER A 10 25.27 15.92 13.69
CA SER A 10 24.49 15.38 12.53
C SER A 10 24.85 16.23 11.28
N PRO A 11 24.40 15.97 10.02
CA PRO A 11 23.33 15.07 9.52
C PRO A 11 23.61 14.43 8.11
N PHE A 12 22.61 13.74 7.52
CA PHE A 12 22.41 13.36 6.09
C PHE A 12 23.52 12.66 5.28
N PRO A 13 23.18 11.63 4.48
CA PRO A 13 23.79 11.44 3.18
C PRO A 13 22.89 12.01 2.07
N PHE A 14 23.31 13.17 1.58
CA PHE A 14 23.16 13.62 0.20
C PHE A 14 23.93 12.64 -0.69
N ILE A 15 23.31 12.02 -1.70
CA ILE A 15 24.06 11.38 -2.79
C ILE A 15 23.82 12.21 -4.05
N ARG A 16 24.84 12.99 -4.38
CA ARG A 16 25.00 13.75 -5.63
C ARG A 16 25.53 12.81 -6.71
N GLY A 17 25.19 13.14 -7.95
CA GLY A 17 25.31 12.30 -9.13
C GLY A 17 26.71 11.89 -9.58
N TYR A 18 26.70 10.88 -10.44
CA TYR A 18 27.74 10.64 -11.43
C TYR A 18 27.11 10.79 -12.82
N ALA A 19 27.49 11.87 -13.50
CA ALA A 19 27.32 12.01 -14.94
C ALA A 19 28.42 11.20 -15.61
N ALA A 20 28.07 10.09 -16.27
CA ALA A 20 28.95 9.40 -17.19
C ALA A 20 28.52 9.71 -18.62
N SER A 21 29.11 10.78 -19.15
CA SER A 21 29.12 11.11 -20.58
C SER A 21 30.03 10.11 -21.29
N VAL A 22 29.46 9.06 -21.88
CA VAL A 22 30.19 8.19 -22.82
C VAL A 22 29.88 8.64 -24.24
N ARG A 23 30.84 9.34 -24.83
CA ARG A 23 30.91 9.65 -26.26
C ARG A 23 30.97 8.33 -27.03
N MET A 24 29.88 7.96 -27.68
CA MET A 24 29.88 6.85 -28.64
C MET A 24 30.37 7.40 -29.98
N ALA A 25 31.65 7.16 -30.28
CA ALA A 25 32.25 7.51 -31.56
C ALA A 25 31.66 6.62 -32.66
N CYS A 26 31.00 7.26 -33.63
CA CYS A 26 30.70 6.68 -34.93
C CYS A 26 32.01 6.25 -35.62
N CYS A 27 32.10 4.97 -35.98
CA CYS A 27 32.95 4.52 -37.08
C CYS A 27 32.12 3.56 -37.94
N TYR A 28 31.77 4.08 -39.12
CA TYR A 28 31.06 3.41 -40.20
C TYR A 28 32.11 2.69 -41.06
N PHE A 29 31.97 1.39 -41.30
CA PHE A 29 32.68 0.69 -42.39
C PHE A 29 31.77 -0.38 -42.99
N PRO A 30 31.59 -0.43 -44.32
CA PRO A 30 30.56 -1.25 -44.95
C PRO A 30 31.11 -2.60 -45.43
N ARG A 31 30.30 -3.66 -45.33
CA ARG A 31 30.38 -4.77 -46.29
C ARG A 31 29.06 -5.55 -46.35
N LYS A 32 28.49 -5.58 -47.56
CA LYS A 32 27.39 -6.45 -48.00
C LYS A 32 27.72 -7.92 -47.67
N VAL A 33 26.75 -8.70 -47.17
CA VAL A 33 26.08 -9.82 -47.89
C VAL A 33 24.87 -10.29 -47.07
N MET A 34 23.73 -10.38 -47.76
CA MET A 34 22.50 -11.14 -47.52
C MET A 34 22.47 -12.19 -46.40
N GLY A 35 21.45 -12.09 -45.54
CA GLY A 35 21.01 -13.15 -44.65
C GLY A 35 19.86 -12.65 -43.77
N LYS A 36 18.63 -12.72 -44.28
CA LYS A 36 17.40 -12.47 -43.50
C LYS A 36 17.41 -13.39 -42.27
N LEU A 37 17.44 -12.80 -41.08
CA LEU A 37 16.86 -13.34 -39.84
C LEU A 37 16.92 -12.23 -38.79
N PHE A 38 15.86 -11.41 -38.75
CA PHE A 38 15.60 -10.52 -37.64
C PHE A 38 15.25 -11.39 -36.43
N SER A 39 16.26 -11.69 -35.60
CA SER A 39 16.06 -12.28 -34.27
C SER A 39 15.54 -11.19 -33.35
N ILE A 40 14.22 -11.01 -33.33
CA ILE A 40 13.53 -10.15 -32.37
C ILE A 40 13.49 -10.92 -31.05
N ILE A 41 14.45 -10.64 -30.17
CA ILE A 41 14.41 -11.11 -28.79
C ILE A 41 13.29 -10.33 -28.09
N PHE A 42 12.11 -10.95 -28.04
CA PHE A 42 10.98 -10.51 -27.22
C PHE A 42 11.39 -10.61 -25.74
N LEU A 43 11.82 -9.50 -25.14
CA LEU A 43 11.88 -9.34 -23.70
C LEU A 43 10.45 -9.25 -23.17
N ALA A 44 9.83 -10.41 -22.93
CA ALA A 44 8.57 -10.48 -22.21
C ALA A 44 8.84 -10.11 -20.74
N ALA A 45 8.66 -8.84 -20.41
CA ALA A 45 8.62 -8.38 -19.03
C ALA A 45 7.39 -9.02 -18.35
N LEU A 46 7.63 -10.07 -17.57
CA LEU A 46 6.65 -10.68 -16.69
C LEU A 46 6.16 -9.62 -15.71
N SER A 47 5.03 -9.00 -16.04
CA SER A 47 4.34 -8.06 -15.17
C SER A 47 3.62 -8.90 -14.12
N VAL A 48 4.26 -9.12 -12.98
CA VAL A 48 3.62 -9.74 -11.81
C VAL A 48 2.47 -8.83 -11.42
N SER A 49 1.25 -9.24 -11.75
CA SER A 49 0.04 -8.50 -11.40
C SER A 49 -0.31 -8.85 -9.96
N ALA A 50 0.05 -7.98 -9.02
CA ALA A 50 -0.51 -8.06 -7.67
C ALA A 50 -2.03 -7.90 -7.76
N LEU A 51 -2.78 -8.81 -7.14
CA LEU A 51 -4.24 -8.86 -7.19
C LEU A 51 -4.84 -7.78 -6.25
N GLY A 52 -4.66 -6.51 -6.61
CA GLY A 52 -5.27 -5.39 -5.90
C GLY A 52 -6.66 -5.06 -6.44
N LYS A 53 -7.53 -4.57 -5.56
CA LYS A 53 -8.88 -4.09 -5.89
C LYS A 53 -9.02 -2.62 -5.55
N GLU A 54 -9.67 -1.88 -6.44
CA GLU A 54 -10.00 -0.48 -6.23
C GLU A 54 -11.44 -0.33 -5.75
N TYR A 55 -11.66 0.53 -4.76
CA TYR A 55 -12.95 0.86 -4.18
C TYR A 55 -13.11 2.37 -4.05
N LYS A 56 -14.35 2.86 -4.13
CA LYS A 56 -14.67 4.27 -3.90
C LYS A 56 -15.47 4.46 -2.62
N CYS A 57 -15.19 5.53 -1.89
CA CYS A 57 -16.00 5.94 -0.75
C CYS A 57 -16.00 7.47 -0.59
N GLY A 58 -17.15 8.10 -0.85
CA GLY A 58 -17.21 9.54 -1.05
C GLY A 58 -16.29 9.97 -2.19
N ASP A 59 -15.46 10.98 -1.95
CA ASP A 59 -14.49 11.52 -2.92
C ASP A 59 -13.11 10.84 -2.84
N ALA A 60 -12.98 9.77 -2.07
CA ALA A 60 -11.73 9.04 -1.91
C ALA A 60 -11.76 7.70 -2.66
N THR A 61 -10.60 7.36 -3.23
CA THR A 61 -10.32 6.06 -3.85
C THR A 61 -9.41 5.25 -2.94
N PHE A 62 -9.76 3.98 -2.72
CA PHE A 62 -9.01 3.03 -1.92
C PHE A 62 -8.51 1.90 -2.81
N TYR A 63 -7.21 1.69 -2.85
CA TYR A 63 -6.59 0.55 -3.49
C TYR A 63 -6.10 -0.43 -2.42
N ILE A 64 -6.67 -1.63 -2.42
CA ILE A 64 -6.39 -2.65 -1.41
C ILE A 64 -5.78 -3.85 -2.10
N GLU A 65 -4.55 -4.17 -1.72
CA GLU A 65 -3.80 -5.31 -2.27
C GLU A 65 -3.29 -6.21 -1.14
N THR A 66 -3.30 -7.52 -1.39
CA THR A 66 -2.61 -8.48 -0.51
C THR A 66 -1.25 -8.78 -1.11
N VAL A 67 -0.19 -8.63 -0.32
CA VAL A 67 1.21 -8.79 -0.71
C VAL A 67 1.80 -9.95 0.08
N GLY A 68 2.48 -10.87 -0.61
CA GLY A 68 3.03 -12.08 -0.01
C GLY A 68 2.06 -13.27 -0.03
N GLU A 69 2.53 -14.43 0.42
CA GLU A 69 1.77 -15.68 0.40
C GLU A 69 1.60 -16.24 1.81
N TYR A 70 0.46 -16.91 2.04
CA TYR A 70 0.13 -17.65 3.26
C TYR A 70 0.38 -16.83 4.55
N GLU A 71 1.15 -17.38 5.50
CA GLU A 71 1.38 -16.82 6.83
C GLU A 71 2.14 -15.46 6.83
N SER A 72 2.74 -15.11 5.69
CA SER A 72 3.45 -13.84 5.50
C SER A 72 2.62 -12.77 4.80
N SER A 73 1.34 -13.07 4.49
CA SER A 73 0.44 -12.15 3.81
C SER A 73 0.32 -10.82 4.55
N ARG A 74 0.41 -9.73 3.78
CA ARG A 74 0.24 -8.36 4.26
C ARG A 74 -0.83 -7.69 3.45
N LEU A 75 -1.76 -7.06 4.12
CA LEU A 75 -2.71 -6.17 3.50
C LEU A 75 -2.09 -4.78 3.39
N HIS A 76 -2.05 -4.24 2.17
CA HIS A 76 -1.69 -2.87 1.91
C HIS A 76 -2.92 -2.10 1.43
N ILE A 77 -3.28 -1.07 2.19
CA ILE A 77 -4.39 -0.19 1.90
C ILE A 77 -3.78 1.16 1.53
N LYS A 78 -3.89 1.55 0.27
CA LYS A 78 -3.60 2.91 -0.20
C LYS A 78 -4.91 3.65 -0.31
N ALA A 79 -5.00 4.84 0.26
CA ALA A 79 -6.16 5.70 0.07
C ALA A 79 -5.70 7.04 -0.48
N LYS A 80 -6.42 7.52 -1.49
CA LYS A 80 -6.16 8.78 -2.17
C LYS A 80 -7.43 9.61 -2.19
N SER A 81 -7.31 10.88 -1.81
CA SER A 81 -8.39 11.86 -1.95
C SER A 81 -7.76 13.21 -2.25
N ASN A 82 -8.20 13.84 -3.35
CA ASN A 82 -7.56 15.03 -3.88
C ASN A 82 -6.05 14.80 -4.11
N GLU A 83 -5.21 15.69 -3.58
CA GLU A 83 -3.74 15.60 -3.62
C GLU A 83 -3.12 14.87 -2.41
N ARG A 84 -3.96 14.30 -1.53
CA ARG A 84 -3.49 13.57 -0.35
C ARG A 84 -3.50 12.07 -0.62
N GLU A 85 -2.49 11.40 -0.09
CA GLU A 85 -2.36 9.96 -0.11
C GLU A 85 -1.96 9.47 1.29
N THR A 86 -2.51 8.33 1.69
CA THR A 86 -2.10 7.61 2.90
C THR A 86 -1.96 6.14 2.58
N SER A 87 -1.08 5.46 3.30
CA SER A 87 -0.92 4.02 3.22
C SER A 87 -0.93 3.39 4.60
N LEU A 88 -1.60 2.24 4.70
CA LEU A 88 -1.67 1.44 5.90
C LEU A 88 -1.29 0.00 5.56
N TRP A 89 -0.42 -0.57 6.37
CA TRP A 89 -0.02 -1.96 6.29
C TRP A 89 -0.60 -2.74 7.47
N LYS A 90 -1.20 -3.90 7.19
CA LYS A 90 -1.67 -4.86 8.20
C LYS A 90 -1.04 -6.22 7.91
N HIS A 91 -0.57 -6.89 8.94
CA HIS A 91 0.10 -8.20 8.82
C HIS A 91 -0.88 -9.34 9.13
N SER A 92 -0.59 -10.51 8.56
CA SER A 92 -1.25 -11.78 8.86
C SER A 92 -2.75 -11.74 8.56
N ILE A 93 -3.10 -11.39 7.32
CA ILE A 93 -4.49 -11.21 6.91
C ILE A 93 -4.80 -12.13 5.74
N ASP A 94 -5.78 -13.01 5.93
CA ASP A 94 -6.17 -13.99 4.92
C ASP A 94 -7.35 -13.51 4.10
N TYR A 95 -8.26 -12.75 4.71
CA TYR A 95 -9.46 -12.26 4.05
C TYR A 95 -9.71 -10.80 4.35
N THR A 96 -10.14 -10.07 3.33
CA THR A 96 -10.44 -8.65 3.43
C THR A 96 -11.72 -8.29 2.72
N ASN A 97 -12.51 -7.46 3.39
CA ASN A 97 -13.74 -6.91 2.88
C ASN A 97 -13.73 -5.40 3.07
N PHE A 98 -14.24 -4.69 2.07
CA PHE A 98 -14.36 -3.25 2.06
C PHE A 98 -15.83 -2.87 1.95
N LEU A 99 -16.27 -1.94 2.80
CA LEU A 99 -17.58 -1.31 2.72
C LEU A 99 -17.43 0.20 2.84
N CYS A 100 -18.13 0.94 1.99
CA CYS A 100 -18.36 2.35 2.22
C CYS A 100 -19.69 2.52 2.96
N VAL A 101 -19.64 2.93 4.22
CA VAL A 101 -20.81 3.11 5.06
C VAL A 101 -20.99 4.58 5.42
N LYS A 102 -22.18 4.94 5.90
CA LYS A 102 -22.42 6.26 6.48
C LYS A 102 -22.62 6.14 7.99
N ASN A 103 -22.00 7.03 8.75
CA ASN A 103 -22.21 7.11 10.20
C ASN A 103 -23.57 7.78 10.52
N LYS A 104 -23.93 7.85 11.81
CA LYS A 104 -25.14 8.53 12.30
C LYS A 104 -25.26 10.01 11.91
N ARG A 105 -24.14 10.63 11.53
CA ARG A 105 -24.07 12.02 11.05
C ARG A 105 -24.14 12.12 9.53
N ASN A 106 -24.50 11.03 8.84
CA ASN A 106 -24.57 10.93 7.37
C ASN A 106 -23.23 11.19 6.66
N GLN A 107 -22.10 10.99 7.36
CA GLN A 107 -20.76 11.13 6.81
C GLN A 107 -20.25 9.78 6.32
N PHE A 108 -19.68 9.74 5.12
CA PHE A 108 -19.04 8.53 4.58
C PHE A 108 -17.86 8.10 5.44
N LYS A 109 -17.72 6.78 5.62
CA LYS A 109 -16.63 6.12 6.32
C LYS A 109 -16.23 4.88 5.53
N ALA A 110 -14.93 4.74 5.27
CA ALA A 110 -14.39 3.52 4.70
C ALA A 110 -14.19 2.52 5.83
N LEU A 111 -14.95 1.43 5.77
CA LEU A 111 -14.91 0.33 6.72
C LEU A 111 -14.21 -0.85 6.08
N ILE A 112 -13.03 -1.20 6.57
CA ILE A 112 -12.29 -2.37 6.12
C ILE A 112 -12.37 -3.43 7.21
N ASN A 113 -12.94 -4.58 6.91
CA ASN A 113 -12.84 -5.77 7.74
C ASN A 113 -11.66 -6.61 7.23
N ALA A 114 -10.73 -6.95 8.11
CA ALA A 114 -9.58 -7.76 7.76
C ALA A 114 -9.44 -8.90 8.78
N ARG A 115 -9.75 -10.13 8.34
CA ARG A 115 -9.74 -11.36 9.13
C ARG A 115 -8.42 -12.10 8.95
N CYS A 116 -7.89 -12.61 10.06
CA CYS A 116 -6.82 -13.59 10.03
C CYS A 116 -7.42 -14.99 10.19
N GLY A 117 -6.89 -15.96 9.48
CA GLY A 117 -7.24 -17.38 9.59
C GLY A 117 -6.29 -18.07 10.56
N GLY A 118 -6.84 -18.96 11.37
CA GLY A 118 -6.09 -19.71 12.39
C GLY A 118 -6.73 -19.66 13.77
N THR A 119 -6.33 -20.59 14.63
CA THR A 119 -6.80 -20.68 16.02
C THR A 119 -6.23 -19.51 16.84
N GLY A 120 -7.08 -18.58 17.28
CA GLY A 120 -6.68 -17.39 18.07
C GLY A 120 -6.87 -16.05 17.34
N CYS A 121 -7.37 -16.09 16.11
CA CYS A 121 -7.77 -14.91 15.36
C CYS A 121 -9.16 -14.41 15.77
N SER A 122 -9.33 -13.09 15.77
CA SER A 122 -10.66 -12.48 15.89
C SER A 122 -11.37 -12.51 14.54
N GLU A 123 -12.63 -12.93 14.54
CA GLU A 123 -13.50 -12.94 13.35
C GLU A 123 -13.91 -11.53 12.90
N SER A 124 -13.74 -10.52 13.76
CA SER A 124 -14.29 -9.17 13.59
C SER A 124 -13.24 -8.11 13.93
N SER A 125 -12.31 -7.88 13.00
CA SER A 125 -11.27 -6.84 13.13
C SER A 125 -11.46 -5.78 12.06
N TYR A 126 -12.06 -4.67 12.47
CA TYR A 126 -12.42 -3.54 11.62
C TYR A 126 -11.41 -2.40 11.72
N THR A 127 -11.20 -1.74 10.58
CA THR A 127 -10.49 -0.46 10.44
C THR A 127 -11.49 0.56 9.91
N ILE A 128 -11.50 1.75 10.50
CA ILE A 128 -12.31 2.88 10.00
C ILE A 128 -11.35 3.98 9.53
N ILE A 129 -11.56 4.46 8.31
CA ILE A 129 -10.85 5.60 7.73
C ILE A 129 -11.86 6.66 7.30
N ASP A 130 -11.66 7.92 7.70
CA ASP A 130 -12.45 9.03 7.17
C ASP A 130 -11.95 9.39 5.76
N PRO A 131 -12.78 9.22 4.71
CA PRO A 131 -12.36 9.45 3.33
C PRO A 131 -12.00 10.92 3.04
N ARG A 132 -12.50 11.88 3.82
CA ARG A 132 -12.22 13.32 3.59
C ARG A 132 -10.86 13.73 4.10
N THR A 133 -10.45 13.17 5.24
CA THR A 133 -9.17 13.52 5.89
C THR A 133 -8.09 12.47 5.67
N LEU A 134 -8.47 11.27 5.21
CA LEU A 134 -7.64 10.07 5.13
C LEU A 134 -7.07 9.63 6.49
N MET A 135 -7.65 10.11 7.59
CA MET A 135 -7.23 9.71 8.94
C MET A 135 -7.86 8.39 9.34
N VAL A 136 -7.05 7.53 9.98
CA VAL A 136 -7.52 6.28 10.59
C VAL A 136 -8.18 6.61 11.93
N GLU A 137 -9.49 6.42 12.00
CA GLU A 137 -10.29 6.66 13.21
C GLU A 137 -10.31 5.44 14.15
N LEU A 138 -10.20 4.25 13.57
CA LEU A 138 -10.09 3.01 14.31
C LEU A 138 -8.98 2.15 13.70
N VAL A 139 -7.93 1.93 14.49
CA VAL A 139 -6.87 0.98 14.16
C VAL A 139 -7.33 -0.41 14.63
N PRO A 140 -7.20 -1.45 13.79
CA PRO A 140 -7.64 -2.79 14.15
C PRO A 140 -6.76 -3.38 15.26
N PHE A 141 -7.38 -4.07 16.21
CA PHE A 141 -6.67 -4.93 17.16
C PHE A 141 -6.53 -6.33 16.55
N LEU A 142 -5.31 -6.80 16.36
CA LEU A 142 -5.04 -8.09 15.69
C LEU A 142 -5.59 -9.32 16.45
N ARG A 143 -5.83 -9.20 17.76
CA ARG A 143 -6.24 -10.32 18.63
C ARG A 143 -7.56 -10.10 19.37
N ARG A 144 -8.29 -9.03 19.07
CA ARG A 144 -9.54 -8.71 19.76
C ARG A 144 -10.59 -8.27 18.76
N ASP A 145 -11.80 -8.75 18.98
CA ASP A 145 -13.00 -8.22 18.34
C ASP A 145 -13.14 -6.74 18.68
N ASN A 146 -13.43 -5.91 17.68
CA ASN A 146 -13.72 -4.49 17.85
C ASN A 146 -15.04 -4.06 17.19
N LEU A 147 -15.97 -4.98 16.95
CA LEU A 147 -17.29 -4.71 16.39
C LEU A 147 -18.05 -3.68 17.23
N LYS A 148 -18.14 -3.89 18.55
CA LYS A 148 -18.84 -2.95 19.43
C LYS A 148 -18.27 -1.53 19.35
N LEU A 149 -16.95 -1.40 19.38
CA LEU A 149 -16.27 -0.10 19.24
C LEU A 149 -16.50 0.51 17.85
N THR A 150 -16.54 -0.33 16.81
CA THR A 150 -16.86 0.09 15.43
C THR A 150 -18.27 0.68 15.37
N GLU A 151 -19.26 0.00 15.93
CA GLU A 151 -20.65 0.45 16.00
C GLU A 151 -20.81 1.71 16.86
N GLU A 152 -20.05 1.84 17.95
CA GLU A 152 -20.01 3.05 18.77
C GLU A 152 -19.48 4.27 17.97
N ILE A 153 -18.40 4.09 17.20
CA ILE A 153 -17.82 5.15 16.36
C ILE A 153 -18.76 5.52 15.20
N LEU A 154 -19.34 4.52 14.53
CA LEU A 154 -20.28 4.74 13.43
C LEU A 154 -21.63 5.27 13.93
N GLY A 155 -22.02 4.93 15.14
CA GLY A 155 -23.35 5.21 15.69
C GLY A 155 -24.48 4.48 14.96
N VAL A 156 -24.16 3.42 14.22
CA VAL A 156 -25.08 2.54 13.49
C VAL A 156 -24.53 1.12 13.54
N GLU A 157 -25.41 0.13 13.40
CA GLU A 157 -25.01 -1.28 13.31
C GLU A 157 -24.22 -1.55 12.03
N VAL A 158 -23.20 -2.40 12.14
CA VAL A 158 -22.40 -2.80 10.98
C VAL A 158 -23.15 -3.88 10.19
N PRO A 159 -23.32 -3.73 8.86
CA PRO A 159 -23.93 -4.78 8.04
C PRO A 159 -23.18 -6.10 8.19
N LYS A 160 -23.92 -7.21 8.37
CA LYS A 160 -23.31 -8.55 8.41
C LYS A 160 -22.65 -8.84 7.08
N ILE A 161 -21.33 -8.93 7.09
CA ILE A 161 -20.53 -9.31 5.92
C ILE A 161 -20.49 -10.84 5.89
N LYS A 162 -21.11 -11.43 4.87
CA LYS A 162 -21.09 -12.88 4.61
C LYS A 162 -19.73 -13.29 4.04
#